data_AF-A0A9P8EZ09-F1
#
_entry.id   AF-A0A9P8EZ09-F1
#
_cell.length_a   1.000
_cell.length_b   1.000
_cell.length_c   1.000
_cell.angle_alpha   90.00
_cell.angle_beta   90.00
_cell.angle_gamma   90.00
#
_symmetry.space_group_name_H-M   'P 1'
#
loop_
_entity.id
_entity.type
_entity.pdbx_description
1 polymer ?
#
loop_
_entity_poly.entity_id
_entity_poly.type
_entity_poly.pdbx_seq_one_letter_code
_entity_poly.pdbx_strand_id
1 'polypeptide(L)'
;KKQTIEQLVLGYASQNNDENGKNWDLAVNYFLAQHYDYHLCRNLEKASQYIEKTISLNTNPQDYTFHLTKARITKHSGDLEKAAKQMNEAREMDRADRYINTKCAKYQLRNNQNETAIETMGLFTRKEANGGPLGDLLDMQCMWYLYEDGEAYKRQNKLGLALKRFKSIHDIFDVWYEDQFDFHSFS
;
A
#
# COMPACT_ATOMS: atom_id res chain seq x y z
N LYS A 1 -23.03 7.73 -16.38
CA LYS A 1 -21.60 7.34 -16.49
C LYS A 1 -21.27 6.11 -15.63
N LYS A 2 -21.45 6.11 -14.29
CA LYS A 2 -21.16 4.95 -13.42
C LYS A 2 -21.93 3.67 -13.81
N GLN A 3 -23.26 3.78 -13.90
CA GLN A 3 -24.15 2.68 -14.31
C GLN A 3 -23.86 2.20 -15.74
N THR A 4 -23.43 3.10 -16.63
CA THR A 4 -23.09 2.78 -18.02
C THR A 4 -21.89 1.83 -18.10
N ILE A 5 -20.86 2.03 -17.27
CA ILE A 5 -19.68 1.16 -17.25
C ILE A 5 -20.03 -0.22 -16.68
N GLU A 6 -20.77 -0.26 -15.57
CA GLU A 6 -21.25 -1.53 -15.00
C GLU A 6 -22.08 -2.32 -16.02
N GLN A 7 -23.02 -1.66 -16.72
CA GLN A 7 -23.83 -2.29 -17.76
C GLN A 7 -22.99 -2.83 -18.92
N LEU A 8 -22.00 -2.07 -19.39
CA LEU A 8 -21.11 -2.50 -20.48
C LEU A 8 -20.26 -3.70 -20.06
N VAL A 9 -19.68 -3.66 -18.86
CA VAL A 9 -18.83 -4.74 -18.34
C VAL A 9 -19.64 -6.01 -18.12
N LEU A 10 -20.81 -5.91 -17.50
CA LEU A 10 -21.69 -7.07 -17.29
C LEU A 10 -22.26 -7.59 -18.60
N GLY A 11 -22.59 -6.70 -19.55
CA GLY A 11 -23.02 -7.07 -20.89
C GLY A 11 -21.95 -7.86 -21.64
N TYR A 12 -20.70 -7.40 -21.60
CA TYR A 12 -19.56 -8.11 -22.20
C TYR A 12 -19.29 -9.45 -21.50
N ALA A 13 -19.41 -9.50 -20.17
CA ALA A 13 -19.26 -10.74 -19.43
C ALA A 13 -20.32 -11.79 -19.80
N SER A 14 -21.56 -11.36 -20.02
CA SER A 14 -22.65 -12.27 -20.44
C SER A 14 -22.46 -12.88 -21.84
N GLN A 15 -21.65 -12.26 -22.71
CA GLN A 15 -21.41 -12.70 -24.09
C GLN A 15 -20.26 -13.71 -24.20
N ASN A 16 -19.32 -13.74 -23.25
CA ASN A 16 -18.07 -14.51 -23.31
C ASN A 16 -18.03 -15.69 -22.30
N ASN A 17 -19.13 -16.44 -22.16
CA ASN A 17 -19.23 -17.61 -21.27
C ASN A 17 -18.45 -18.85 -21.77
N ASP A 18 -17.19 -18.68 -22.16
CA ASP A 18 -16.30 -19.77 -22.56
C ASP A 18 -15.61 -20.45 -21.36
N GLU A 19 -14.96 -21.59 -21.61
CA GLU A 19 -14.39 -22.58 -20.65
C GLU A 19 -13.51 -22.02 -19.49
N ASN A 20 -13.10 -20.74 -19.55
CA ASN A 20 -12.37 -20.01 -18.50
C ASN A 20 -13.26 -19.15 -17.58
N GLY A 21 -14.57 -19.39 -17.53
CA GLY A 21 -15.57 -18.54 -16.85
C GLY A 21 -15.21 -18.09 -15.43
N LYS A 22 -14.56 -18.93 -14.61
CA LYS A 22 -14.15 -18.54 -13.24
C LYS A 22 -13.10 -17.43 -13.20
N ASN A 23 -12.08 -17.50 -14.06
CA ASN A 23 -11.04 -16.48 -14.13
C ASN A 23 -11.60 -15.17 -14.70
N TRP A 24 -12.54 -15.29 -15.63
CA TRP A 24 -13.24 -14.16 -16.21
C TRP A 24 -14.12 -13.44 -15.17
N ASP A 25 -14.94 -14.19 -14.41
CA ASP A 25 -15.76 -13.65 -13.34
C ASP A 25 -14.92 -12.95 -12.27
N LEU A 26 -13.78 -13.53 -11.91
CA LEU A 26 -12.84 -12.94 -10.96
C LEU A 26 -12.32 -11.59 -11.47
N ALA A 27 -11.89 -11.51 -12.73
CA ALA A 27 -11.42 -10.27 -13.35
C ALA A 27 -12.52 -9.21 -13.45
N VAL A 28 -13.74 -9.60 -13.83
CA VAL A 28 -14.90 -8.70 -13.95
C VAL A 28 -15.28 -8.11 -12.59
N ASN A 29 -15.41 -8.95 -11.56
CA ASN A 29 -15.74 -8.48 -10.21
C ASN A 29 -14.62 -7.58 -9.67
N TYR A 30 -13.35 -7.93 -9.91
CA TYR A 30 -12.22 -7.11 -9.46
C TYR A 30 -12.19 -5.74 -10.14
N PHE A 31 -12.40 -5.70 -11.46
CA PHE A 31 -12.51 -4.46 -12.22
C PHE A 31 -13.64 -3.57 -11.67
N LEU A 32 -14.83 -4.14 -11.41
CA LEU A 32 -15.96 -3.40 -10.86
C LEU A 32 -15.67 -2.89 -9.44
N ALA A 33 -14.98 -3.65 -8.60
CA ALA A 33 -14.53 -3.19 -7.29
C ALA A 33 -13.62 -1.96 -7.40
N GLN A 34 -12.64 -1.99 -8.30
CA GLN A 34 -11.74 -0.87 -8.55
C GLN A 34 -12.48 0.35 -9.15
N HIS A 35 -13.40 0.10 -10.09
CA HIS A 35 -14.24 1.14 -10.67
C HIS A 35 -15.04 1.86 -9.59
N TYR A 36 -15.67 1.12 -8.69
CA TYR A 36 -16.45 1.70 -7.60
C TYR A 36 -15.62 2.34 -6.50
N ASP A 37 -14.35 1.95 -6.31
CA ASP A 37 -13.42 2.62 -5.40
C ASP A 37 -12.84 3.94 -5.96
N TYR A 38 -12.85 4.10 -7.29
CA TYR A 38 -12.23 5.24 -7.97
C TYR A 38 -12.82 6.58 -7.52
N HIS A 39 -11.93 7.56 -7.27
CA HIS A 39 -12.27 8.78 -6.53
C HIS A 39 -13.39 9.63 -7.17
N LEU A 40 -13.52 9.66 -8.51
CA LEU A 40 -14.59 10.40 -9.18
C LEU A 40 -15.95 9.69 -9.17
N CYS A 41 -15.95 8.37 -8.99
CA CYS A 41 -17.18 7.57 -9.01
C CYS A 41 -17.45 6.79 -7.73
N ARG A 42 -16.75 7.13 -6.64
CA ARG A 42 -16.75 6.42 -5.37
C ARG A 42 -18.14 6.00 -4.91
N ASN A 43 -18.33 4.70 -4.77
CA ASN A 43 -19.43 4.05 -4.06
C ASN A 43 -18.80 2.87 -3.31
N LEU A 44 -18.51 3.09 -2.03
CA LEU A 44 -17.73 2.15 -1.23
C LEU A 44 -18.54 0.87 -0.92
N GLU A 45 -19.85 0.98 -0.77
CA GLU A 45 -20.73 -0.18 -0.53
C GLU A 45 -20.67 -1.16 -1.70
N LYS A 46 -20.84 -0.67 -2.94
CA LYS A 46 -20.70 -1.51 -4.13
C LYS A 46 -19.27 -2.04 -4.28
N ALA A 47 -18.26 -1.20 -4.05
CA ALA A 47 -16.86 -1.64 -4.12
C ALA A 47 -16.58 -2.81 -3.15
N SER A 48 -17.07 -2.70 -1.91
CA SER A 48 -17.01 -3.76 -0.90
C SER A 48 -17.76 -5.01 -1.34
N GLN A 49 -18.98 -4.89 -1.88
CA GLN A 49 -19.72 -6.07 -2.36
C GLN A 49 -18.97 -6.82 -3.47
N TYR A 50 -18.42 -6.10 -4.45
CA TYR A 50 -17.68 -6.72 -5.55
C TYR A 50 -16.36 -7.33 -5.08
N ILE A 51 -15.60 -6.68 -4.18
CA ILE A 51 -14.33 -7.24 -3.71
C ILE A 51 -14.52 -8.48 -2.84
N GLU A 52 -15.57 -8.54 -2.01
CA GLU A 52 -15.88 -9.74 -1.21
C GLU A 52 -16.28 -10.90 -2.12
N LYS A 53 -17.04 -10.64 -3.20
CA LYS A 53 -17.31 -11.63 -4.24
C LYS A 53 -16.03 -12.14 -4.88
N THR A 54 -15.12 -11.24 -5.29
CA THR A 54 -13.83 -11.62 -5.86
C THR A 54 -13.02 -12.50 -4.90
N ILE A 55 -12.95 -12.13 -3.62
CA ILE A 55 -12.24 -12.92 -2.60
C ILE A 55 -12.87 -14.32 -2.44
N SER A 56 -14.21 -14.41 -2.46
CA SER A 56 -14.91 -15.69 -2.34
C SER A 56 -14.70 -16.63 -3.54
N LEU A 57 -14.47 -16.06 -4.73
CA LEU A 57 -14.20 -16.82 -5.96
C LEU A 57 -12.73 -17.21 -6.09
N ASN A 58 -11.82 -16.48 -5.44
CA ASN A 58 -10.40 -16.74 -5.50
C ASN A 58 -10.06 -18.08 -4.83
N THR A 59 -9.37 -18.94 -5.58
CA THR A 59 -8.94 -20.26 -5.10
C THR A 59 -7.51 -20.26 -4.56
N ASN A 60 -6.71 -19.22 -4.84
CA ASN A 60 -5.31 -19.15 -4.41
C ASN A 60 -5.19 -18.45 -3.03
N PRO A 61 -4.85 -19.17 -1.95
CA PRO A 61 -4.76 -18.59 -0.61
C PRO A 61 -3.58 -17.63 -0.41
N GLN A 62 -2.56 -17.70 -1.29
CA GLN A 62 -1.39 -16.82 -1.22
C GLN A 62 -1.59 -15.51 -2.00
N ASP A 63 -2.65 -15.40 -2.83
CA ASP A 63 -2.92 -14.19 -3.58
C ASP A 63 -3.55 -13.10 -2.69
N TYR A 64 -2.70 -12.18 -2.22
CA TYR A 64 -3.10 -11.06 -1.39
C TYR A 64 -3.72 -9.89 -2.18
N THR A 65 -3.74 -9.93 -3.52
CA THR A 65 -4.13 -8.81 -4.40
C THR A 65 -5.51 -8.25 -4.06
N PHE A 66 -6.48 -9.14 -3.86
CA PHE A 66 -7.85 -8.76 -3.55
C PHE A 66 -8.00 -8.23 -2.12
N HIS A 67 -7.23 -8.80 -1.18
CA HIS A 67 -7.18 -8.34 0.21
C HIS A 67 -6.58 -6.94 0.33
N LEU A 68 -5.57 -6.61 -0.49
CA LEU A 68 -5.01 -5.26 -0.58
C LEU A 68 -6.06 -4.24 -1.04
N THR A 69 -6.88 -4.61 -2.03
CA THR A 69 -7.96 -3.74 -2.53
C THR A 69 -9.08 -3.59 -1.49
N LYS A 70 -9.42 -4.65 -0.76
CA LYS A 70 -10.35 -4.60 0.39
C LYS A 70 -9.86 -3.62 1.46
N ALA A 71 -8.60 -3.72 1.87
CA ALA A 71 -8.00 -2.78 2.83
C ALA A 71 -7.99 -1.33 2.31
N ARG A 72 -7.76 -1.13 1.01
CA ARG A 72 -7.85 0.19 0.36
C ARG A 72 -9.25 0.78 0.39
N ILE A 73 -10.29 -0.01 0.11
CA ILE A 73 -11.69 0.43 0.18
C ILE A 73 -12.03 0.85 1.62
N THR A 74 -11.67 0.04 2.62
CA THR A 74 -11.84 0.36 4.05
C THR A 74 -11.11 1.63 4.45
N LYS A 75 -9.88 1.85 3.96
CA LYS A 75 -9.17 3.11 4.19
C LYS A 75 -9.93 4.30 3.62
N HIS A 76 -10.56 4.15 2.45
CA HIS A 76 -11.38 5.22 1.86
C HIS A 76 -12.71 5.44 2.59
N SER A 77 -13.20 4.48 3.38
CA SER A 77 -14.34 4.70 4.29
C SER A 77 -13.95 5.45 5.58
N GLY A 78 -12.66 5.72 5.79
CA GLY A 78 -12.14 6.45 6.94
C GLY A 78 -11.72 5.59 8.13
N ASP A 79 -11.96 4.28 8.07
CA ASP A 79 -11.58 3.34 9.14
C ASP A 79 -10.13 2.88 8.92
N LEU A 80 -9.19 3.69 9.43
CA LEU A 80 -7.76 3.45 9.26
C LEU A 80 -7.26 2.25 10.06
N GLU A 81 -7.85 2.00 11.22
CA GLU A 81 -7.49 0.89 12.10
C GLU A 81 -7.85 -0.46 11.44
N LYS A 82 -9.10 -0.59 10.98
CA LYS A 82 -9.53 -1.79 10.27
C LYS A 82 -8.77 -1.97 8.97
N ALA A 83 -8.49 -0.88 8.24
CA ALA A 83 -7.69 -0.94 7.02
C ALA A 83 -6.27 -1.45 7.28
N ALA A 84 -5.62 -0.98 8.36
CA ALA A 84 -4.29 -1.46 8.75
C ALA A 84 -4.31 -2.94 9.13
N LYS A 85 -5.32 -3.38 9.89
CA LYS A 85 -5.50 -4.79 10.24
C LYS A 85 -5.67 -5.67 9.00
N GLN A 86 -6.56 -5.30 8.09
CA GLN A 86 -6.80 -6.02 6.83
C GLN A 86 -5.54 -6.06 5.93
N MET A 87 -4.75 -4.99 5.92
CA MET A 87 -3.49 -4.97 5.17
C MET A 87 -2.44 -5.90 5.79
N ASN A 88 -2.41 -6.03 7.13
CA ASN A 88 -1.55 -7.00 7.78
C ASN A 88 -2.00 -8.45 7.54
N GLU A 89 -3.31 -8.72 7.55
CA GLU A 89 -3.86 -10.02 7.15
C GLU A 89 -3.42 -10.39 5.72
N ALA A 90 -3.44 -9.42 4.79
CA ALA A 90 -2.94 -9.59 3.43
C ALA A 90 -1.42 -9.88 3.38
N ARG A 91 -0.62 -9.17 4.20
CA ARG A 91 0.84 -9.42 4.34
C ARG A 91 1.14 -10.82 4.87
N GLU A 92 0.29 -11.35 5.74
CA GLU A 92 0.51 -12.68 6.32
C GLU A 92 0.31 -13.83 5.31
N MET A 93 -0.40 -13.58 4.20
CA MET A 93 -0.57 -14.53 3.10
C MET A 93 0.74 -14.78 2.33
N ASP A 94 1.55 -13.73 2.15
CA ASP A 94 2.89 -13.81 1.59
C ASP A 94 3.88 -12.93 2.37
N ARG A 95 4.60 -13.58 3.30
CA ARG A 95 5.59 -12.90 4.15
C ARG A 95 6.91 -12.64 3.44
N ALA A 96 7.16 -13.26 2.28
CA ALA A 96 8.39 -13.11 1.53
C ALA A 96 8.34 -11.89 0.60
N ASP A 97 7.14 -11.43 0.22
CA ASP A 97 6.98 -10.29 -0.66
C ASP A 97 7.20 -8.94 0.05
N ARG A 98 8.24 -8.23 -0.40
CA ARG A 98 8.60 -6.90 0.11
C ARG A 98 7.56 -5.83 -0.21
N TYR A 99 6.80 -5.95 -1.31
CA TYR A 99 5.79 -4.97 -1.70
C TYR A 99 4.63 -4.93 -0.70
N ILE A 100 4.05 -6.09 -0.36
CA ILE A 100 2.93 -6.12 0.61
C ILE A 100 3.41 -5.74 2.01
N ASN A 101 4.64 -6.10 2.38
CA ASN A 101 5.26 -5.65 3.63
C ASN A 101 5.36 -4.11 3.68
N THR A 102 5.89 -3.50 2.62
CA THR A 102 5.99 -2.03 2.48
C THR A 102 4.62 -1.37 2.56
N LYS A 103 3.59 -1.94 1.91
CA LYS A 103 2.21 -1.44 1.98
C LYS A 103 1.61 -1.56 3.38
N CYS A 104 1.87 -2.66 4.07
CA CYS A 104 1.44 -2.87 5.45
C CYS A 104 2.05 -1.81 6.39
N ALA A 105 3.37 -1.61 6.33
CA ALA A 105 4.06 -0.57 7.11
C ALA A 105 3.49 0.83 6.83
N LYS A 106 3.20 1.16 5.55
CA LYS A 106 2.56 2.43 5.20
C LYS A 106 1.17 2.59 5.82
N TYR A 107 0.36 1.53 5.88
CA TYR A 107 -0.97 1.56 6.50
C TYR A 107 -0.89 1.71 8.02
N GLN A 108 0.06 1.02 8.67
CA GLN A 108 0.35 1.18 10.09
C GLN A 108 0.76 2.64 10.40
N LEU A 109 1.64 3.25 9.60
CA LEU A 109 2.01 4.67 9.75
C LEU A 109 0.81 5.60 9.58
N ARG A 110 -0.06 5.35 8.59
CA ARG A 110 -1.30 6.11 8.42
C ARG A 110 -2.23 6.02 9.63
N ASN A 111 -2.20 4.89 10.34
CA ASN A 111 -2.89 4.67 11.61
C ASN A 111 -2.07 5.09 12.86
N ASN A 112 -0.98 5.85 12.69
CA ASN A 112 -0.10 6.34 13.77
C ASN A 112 0.59 5.22 14.60
N GLN A 113 0.76 4.03 14.02
CA GLN A 113 1.44 2.89 14.64
C GLN A 113 2.93 2.86 14.22
N ASN A 114 3.70 3.87 14.62
CA ASN A 114 5.11 4.02 14.22
C ASN A 114 5.98 2.83 14.65
N GLU A 115 5.80 2.33 15.87
CA GLU A 115 6.55 1.20 16.43
C GLU A 115 6.30 -0.09 15.64
N THR A 116 5.03 -0.42 15.40
CA THR A 116 4.67 -1.60 14.59
C THR A 116 5.14 -1.47 13.14
N ALA A 117 5.14 -0.25 12.59
CA ALA A 117 5.64 0.01 11.24
C ALA A 117 7.14 -0.22 11.11
N ILE A 118 7.93 0.21 12.11
CA ILE A 118 9.38 -0.03 12.06
C ILE A 118 9.72 -1.52 12.25
N GLU A 119 8.99 -2.23 13.09
CA GLU A 119 9.11 -3.68 13.25
C GLU A 119 8.77 -4.42 11.95
N THR A 120 7.70 -4.01 11.27
CA THR A 120 7.26 -4.61 10.00
C THR A 120 8.32 -4.41 8.91
N MET A 121 8.89 -3.19 8.79
CA MET A 121 10.00 -2.92 7.86
C MET A 121 11.27 -3.67 8.27
N GLY A 122 11.48 -3.87 9.57
CA GLY A 122 12.62 -4.59 10.15
C GLY A 122 12.84 -6.00 9.62
N LEU A 123 11.78 -6.60 9.05
CA LEU A 123 11.84 -7.93 8.42
C LEU A 123 12.68 -7.94 7.13
N PHE A 124 12.84 -6.79 6.47
CA PHE A 124 13.57 -6.65 5.20
C PHE A 124 14.80 -5.73 5.29
N THR A 125 15.16 -5.28 6.50
CA THR A 125 16.37 -4.48 6.75
C THR A 125 17.53 -5.34 7.23
N ARG A 126 18.76 -4.85 7.05
CA ARG A 126 19.95 -5.51 7.61
C ARG A 126 19.94 -5.43 9.14
N LYS A 127 19.98 -6.59 9.80
CA LYS A 127 19.97 -6.69 11.28
C LYS A 127 21.19 -6.04 11.96
N GLU A 128 22.30 -5.94 11.24
CA GLU A 128 23.56 -5.39 11.73
C GLU A 128 23.71 -3.89 11.49
N ALA A 129 22.71 -3.24 10.89
CA ALA A 129 22.77 -1.80 10.64
C ALA A 129 22.81 -1.01 11.95
N ASN A 130 23.70 -0.01 12.00
CA ASN A 130 23.82 0.90 13.13
C ASN A 130 22.52 1.68 13.30
N GLY A 131 21.89 1.60 14.48
CA GLY A 131 20.57 2.22 14.71
C GLY A 131 19.38 1.34 14.32
N GLY A 132 19.62 0.05 14.08
CA GLY A 132 18.58 -0.95 13.83
C GLY A 132 17.88 -0.75 12.48
N PRO A 133 16.63 -1.24 12.33
CA PRO A 133 15.88 -1.11 11.08
C PRO A 133 15.79 0.33 10.54
N LEU A 134 15.70 1.31 11.44
CA LEU A 134 15.60 2.71 11.05
C LEU A 134 16.92 3.24 10.49
N GLY A 135 18.05 2.81 11.05
CA GLY A 135 19.38 3.13 10.54
C GLY A 135 19.55 2.63 9.11
N ASP A 136 19.20 1.36 8.85
CA ASP A 136 19.26 0.81 7.49
C ASP A 136 18.34 1.56 6.52
N LEU A 137 17.14 1.98 6.95
CA LEU A 137 16.24 2.79 6.12
C LEU A 137 16.77 4.19 5.81
N LEU A 138 17.56 4.78 6.72
CA LEU A 138 18.25 6.05 6.49
C LEU A 138 19.41 5.87 5.51
N ASP A 139 20.24 4.85 5.72
CA ASP A 139 21.38 4.52 4.86
C ASP A 139 20.93 4.18 3.43
N MET A 140 19.82 3.47 3.30
CA MET A 140 19.19 3.14 2.01
C MET A 140 18.38 4.29 1.41
N GLN A 141 18.41 5.47 2.04
CA GLN A 141 17.72 6.69 1.58
C GLN A 141 16.23 6.48 1.29
N CYS A 142 15.55 5.73 2.17
CA CYS A 142 14.15 5.31 2.01
C CYS A 142 13.15 6.45 2.30
N MET A 143 13.12 7.47 1.42
CA MET A 143 12.38 8.71 1.64
C MET A 143 10.88 8.52 1.90
N TRP A 144 10.23 7.55 1.22
CA TRP A 144 8.79 7.33 1.41
C TRP A 144 8.46 6.96 2.86
N TYR A 145 9.33 6.16 3.50
CA TYR A 145 9.15 5.73 4.88
C TYR A 145 9.40 6.91 5.83
N LEU A 146 10.51 7.62 5.64
CA LEU A 146 10.86 8.80 6.46
C LEU A 146 9.75 9.86 6.42
N TYR A 147 9.16 10.08 5.25
CA TYR A 147 8.06 11.03 5.08
C TYR A 147 6.79 10.57 5.81
N GLU A 148 6.37 9.32 5.62
CA GLU A 148 5.16 8.79 6.27
C GLU A 148 5.33 8.69 7.81
N ASP A 149 6.53 8.35 8.29
CA ASP A 149 6.88 8.30 9.72
C ASP A 149 6.87 9.70 10.35
N GLY A 150 7.47 10.69 9.66
CA GLY A 150 7.43 12.10 10.05
C GLY A 150 6.01 12.67 10.08
N GLU A 151 5.20 12.38 9.05
CA GLU A 151 3.79 12.78 8.99
C GLU A 151 2.96 12.13 10.10
N ALA A 152 3.24 10.87 10.46
CA ALA A 152 2.60 10.18 11.58
C ALA A 152 2.94 10.83 12.93
N TYR A 153 4.20 11.19 13.16
CA TYR A 153 4.60 11.93 14.36
C TYR A 153 3.99 13.34 14.41
N LYS A 154 3.89 14.02 13.25
CA LYS A 154 3.23 15.32 13.14
C LYS A 154 1.76 15.24 13.55
N ARG A 155 1.00 14.23 13.06
CA ARG A 155 -0.41 14.00 13.46
C ARG A 155 -0.56 13.74 14.96
N GLN A 156 0.45 13.17 15.60
CA GLN A 156 0.50 12.93 17.06
C GLN A 156 1.03 14.13 17.86
N ASN A 157 1.32 15.27 17.22
CA ASN A 157 1.96 16.44 17.84
C ASN A 157 3.35 16.16 18.46
N LYS A 158 4.04 15.10 18.01
CA LYS A 158 5.42 14.75 18.42
C LYS A 158 6.43 15.48 17.52
N LEU A 159 6.43 16.81 17.59
CA LEU A 159 7.11 17.69 16.62
C LEU A 159 8.62 17.47 16.53
N GLY A 160 9.29 17.15 17.65
CA GLY A 160 10.74 16.89 17.64
C GLY A 160 11.12 15.68 16.79
N LEU A 161 10.35 14.59 16.89
CA LEU A 161 10.57 13.38 16.08
C LEU A 161 10.20 13.62 14.62
N ALA A 162 9.10 14.34 14.37
CA ALA A 162 8.68 14.72 13.02
C ALA A 162 9.76 15.56 12.33
N LEU A 163 10.27 16.60 12.99
CA LEU A 163 11.32 17.47 12.45
C LEU A 163 12.61 16.69 12.19
N LYS A 164 12.99 15.77 13.10
CA LYS A 164 14.15 14.90 12.88
C LYS A 164 14.00 14.09 11.59
N ARG A 165 12.82 13.54 11.29
CA ARG A 165 12.55 12.80 10.04
C ARG A 165 12.59 13.68 8.81
N PHE A 166 11.96 14.84 8.85
CA PHE A 166 11.97 15.76 7.71
C PHE A 166 13.36 16.33 7.44
N LYS A 167 14.17 16.58 8.48
CA LYS A 167 15.57 16.97 8.32
C LYS A 167 16.39 15.88 7.64
N SER A 168 16.21 14.60 8.00
CA SER A 168 16.88 13.50 7.31
C SER A 168 16.55 13.43 5.82
N ILE A 169 15.34 13.80 5.41
CA ILE A 169 14.99 13.90 3.97
C ILE A 169 15.77 15.05 3.32
N HIS A 170 15.85 16.22 3.96
CA HIS A 170 16.66 17.33 3.47
C HIS A 170 18.14 16.93 3.34
N ASP A 171 18.70 16.25 4.33
CA ASP A 171 20.08 15.77 4.31
C ASP A 171 20.34 14.84 3.11
N ILE A 172 19.38 13.97 2.76
CA ILE A 172 19.49 13.11 1.58
C ILE A 172 19.59 13.94 0.28
N PHE A 173 18.84 15.04 0.16
CA PHE A 173 18.96 15.93 -1.00
C PHE A 173 20.32 16.65 -1.04
N ASP A 174 20.87 17.04 0.10
CA ASP A 174 22.22 17.61 0.18
C ASP A 174 23.26 16.59 -0.30
N VAL A 175 23.16 15.32 0.12
CA VAL A 175 24.04 14.25 -0.38
C VAL A 175 23.93 14.09 -1.90
N TRP A 176 22.72 14.02 -2.45
CA TRP A 176 22.52 13.90 -3.90
C TRP A 176 23.05 15.10 -4.70
N TYR A 177 23.08 16.28 -4.08
CA TYR A 177 23.67 17.45 -4.68
C TYR A 177 25.20 17.31 -4.74
N GLU A 178 25.83 16.92 -3.63
CA GLU A 178 27.28 16.72 -3.57
C GLU A 178 27.76 15.55 -4.43
N ASP A 179 26.97 14.46 -4.54
CA ASP A 179 27.26 13.31 -5.40
C ASP A 179 27.41 13.70 -6.89
N GLN A 180 26.88 14.86 -7.30
CA GLN A 180 27.06 15.37 -8.67
C GLN A 180 28.50 15.84 -8.94
N PHE A 181 29.28 16.17 -7.90
CA PHE A 181 30.61 16.76 -8.05
C PHE A 181 31.56 15.88 -8.85
N ASP A 182 31.56 14.57 -8.58
CA ASP A 182 32.44 13.62 -9.27
C ASP A 182 32.20 13.60 -10.78
N PHE A 183 30.94 13.78 -11.21
CA PHE A 183 30.57 13.79 -12.64
C PHE A 183 31.19 14.94 -13.43
N HIS A 184 31.63 16.03 -12.79
CA HIS A 184 32.38 17.11 -13.46
C HIS A 184 33.73 16.63 -14.01
N SER A 185 34.32 15.60 -13.41
CA SER A 185 35.59 15.01 -13.85
C SER A 185 35.42 13.84 -14.83
N PHE A 186 34.25 13.19 -14.82
CA PHE A 186 33.94 12.03 -15.67
C PHE A 186 33.26 12.39 -17.01
N SER A 187 32.79 13.63 -17.21
CA SER A 187 32.02 14.07 -18.40
C SER A 187 32.87 14.50 -19.58
#